data_AF-A0A932GBM3-F1
#
_entry.id   AF-A0A932GBM3-F1
#
_cell.length_a   1.000
_cell.length_b   1.000
_cell.length_c   1.000
_cell.angle_alpha   90.00
_cell.angle_beta   90.00
_cell.angle_gamma   90.00
#
_symmetry.space_group_name_H-M   'P 1'
#
loop_
_entity.id
_entity.type
_entity.pdbx_description
1 polymer ?
#
loop_
_entity_poly.entity_id
_entity_poly.type
_entity_poly.pdbx_seq_one_letter_code
_entity_poly.pdbx_strand_id
1 'polypeptide(L)'
;MKARSTPRPLSPRTGYITASYVSSIDDSEQPFALWVPRTYSRRRAYPLIVALHGTDADERMIPQQCFRMHERGFREDVILLSPFGRGDLGWQWLGEADVWDTINWVKQRYRIDARRQYLTGLSMGGFATWRLACAYPEQWAAIAPVCGGGDPNSLAPLRGIPVWCVHGERDPTVAVNHSRRLVAELQRLKYRPRFDELPEWGHNSWEWLYDPDRKRGSLANWFLKFRKAKAAPPVLHPRRQGVFKDLFSERVIISFPARSGIPRETELLRAEAESFARFSFGEIVMRRGRLIVKTDEEVTHGELDGANHLMLGRTDNHRWLQAAQRRLLARHVRGRMFVRGETYLGKTLIAATCQPSPWNRERLLGVVTYQQFHQMRGIAEQLLAGVPEPLAVNVYDAQQRRFLRREASDAANVR
;
A
#
# COMPACT_ATOMS: atom_id res chain seq x y z
N MET A 1 38.93 11.07 34.18
CA MET A 1 38.12 10.63 33.00
C MET A 1 37.39 11.85 32.45
N LYS A 2 37.69 12.29 31.22
CA LYS A 2 36.95 13.40 30.58
C LYS A 2 35.58 12.89 30.14
N ALA A 3 34.51 13.52 30.64
CA ALA A 3 33.15 13.25 30.20
C ALA A 3 33.04 13.41 28.69
N ARG A 4 32.59 12.37 27.99
CA ARG A 4 32.25 12.45 26.56
C ARG A 4 31.08 13.42 26.42
N SER A 5 31.34 14.58 25.82
CA SER A 5 30.31 15.52 25.43
C SER A 5 29.32 14.82 24.50
N THR A 6 28.06 14.68 24.92
CA THR A 6 26.97 14.35 24.00
C THR A 6 26.97 15.36 22.85
N PRO A 7 27.05 14.95 21.58
CA PRO A 7 27.03 15.90 20.47
C PRO A 7 25.76 16.72 20.53
N ARG A 8 25.87 18.04 20.43
CA ARG A 8 24.71 18.93 20.24
C ARG A 8 23.93 18.39 19.03
N PRO A 9 22.60 18.17 19.11
CA PRO A 9 21.85 17.73 17.95
C PRO A 9 22.03 18.75 16.84
N LEU A 10 22.56 18.30 15.70
CA LEU A 10 22.81 19.14 14.53
C LEU A 10 21.54 19.96 14.21
N SER A 11 21.74 21.24 13.88
CA SER A 11 20.66 22.08 13.39
C SER A 11 19.95 21.38 12.23
N PRO A 12 18.61 21.40 12.18
CA PRO A 12 17.86 20.72 11.13
C PRO A 12 18.23 21.34 9.80
N ARG A 13 18.59 20.50 8.83
CA ARG A 13 18.99 20.96 7.49
C ARG A 13 17.78 21.59 6.81
N THR A 14 18.02 22.65 6.03
CA THR A 14 17.01 23.33 5.22
C THR A 14 17.40 23.35 3.75
N GLY A 15 16.46 23.59 2.85
CA GLY A 15 16.65 23.53 1.41
C GLY A 15 16.40 22.12 0.86
N TYR A 16 16.90 21.88 -0.35
CA TYR A 16 16.88 20.56 -0.98
C TYR A 16 17.94 19.65 -0.35
N ILE A 17 17.53 18.45 0.02
CA ILE A 17 18.33 17.46 0.74
C ILE A 17 18.08 16.11 0.07
N THR A 18 19.16 15.44 -0.34
CA THR A 18 19.16 13.99 -0.54
C THR A 18 19.71 13.33 0.73
N ALA A 19 19.07 12.25 1.15
CA ALA A 19 19.44 11.50 2.34
C ALA A 19 19.02 10.03 2.20
N SER A 20 19.52 9.19 3.09
CA SER A 20 19.06 7.81 3.26
C SER A 20 18.46 7.60 4.65
N TYR A 21 17.60 6.59 4.76
CA TYR A 21 17.15 6.03 6.03
C TYR A 21 17.39 4.52 6.00
N VAL A 22 17.51 3.91 7.18
CA VAL A 22 17.59 2.46 7.31
C VAL A 22 16.17 1.92 7.31
N SER A 23 15.84 1.10 6.30
CA SER A 23 14.52 0.50 6.16
C SER A 23 14.23 -0.41 7.34
N SER A 24 13.04 -0.26 7.90
CA SER A 24 12.61 -1.07 9.02
C SER A 24 12.24 -2.51 8.67
N ILE A 25 12.22 -2.83 7.37
CA ILE A 25 11.87 -4.14 6.83
C ILE A 25 13.09 -5.05 6.68
N ASP A 26 14.22 -4.53 6.21
CA ASP A 26 15.37 -5.34 5.82
C ASP A 26 16.73 -4.72 6.17
N ASP A 27 16.73 -3.67 6.99
CA ASP A 27 17.90 -2.91 7.42
C ASP A 27 18.75 -2.33 6.28
N SER A 28 18.20 -2.28 5.05
CA SER A 28 18.88 -1.67 3.91
C SER A 28 18.79 -0.14 3.98
N GLU A 29 19.84 0.56 3.53
CA GLU A 29 19.74 2.01 3.33
C GLU A 29 18.95 2.32 2.05
N GLN A 30 17.87 3.09 2.21
CA GLN A 30 17.02 3.51 1.10
C GLN A 30 17.06 5.03 0.93
N PRO A 31 17.23 5.54 -0.31
CA PRO A 31 17.30 6.97 -0.57
C PRO A 31 15.93 7.65 -0.53
N PHE A 32 15.94 8.94 -0.22
CA PHE A 32 14.82 9.84 -0.40
C PHE A 32 15.30 11.28 -0.59
N ALA A 33 14.47 12.08 -1.24
CA ALA A 33 14.66 13.51 -1.35
C ALA A 33 13.69 14.25 -0.44
N LEU A 34 14.18 15.36 0.13
CA LEU A 34 13.44 16.20 1.04
C LEU A 34 13.68 17.66 0.67
N TRP A 35 12.61 18.44 0.60
CA TRP A 35 12.69 19.88 0.63
C TRP A 35 12.16 20.40 1.94
N VAL A 36 12.96 21.23 2.59
CA VAL A 36 12.60 21.92 3.83
C VAL A 36 12.67 23.43 3.60
N PRO A 37 11.64 24.21 3.96
CA PRO A 37 11.69 25.66 3.81
C PRO A 37 12.95 26.25 4.44
N ARG A 38 13.58 27.21 3.75
CA ARG A 38 14.70 27.98 4.35
C ARG A 38 14.27 28.76 5.60
N THR A 39 12.98 29.06 5.69
CA THR A 39 12.27 29.66 6.83
C THR A 39 11.94 28.66 7.94
N TYR A 40 12.37 27.39 7.83
CA TYR A 40 12.02 26.36 8.80
C TYR A 40 12.50 26.71 10.22
N SER A 41 11.58 26.59 11.18
CA SER A 41 11.85 26.83 12.59
C SER A 41 11.11 25.83 13.46
N ARG A 42 11.80 25.27 14.46
CA ARG A 42 11.19 24.38 15.46
C ARG A 42 10.14 25.08 16.35
N ARG A 43 9.86 26.37 16.14
CA ARG A 43 8.81 27.12 16.87
C ARG A 43 7.40 26.84 16.36
N ARG A 44 7.24 26.34 15.13
CA ARG A 44 5.92 25.99 14.57
C ARG A 44 5.96 24.64 13.87
N ALA A 45 4.78 24.08 13.61
CA ALA A 45 4.61 22.86 12.83
C ALA A 45 4.33 23.20 11.35
N TYR A 46 4.98 22.49 10.44
CA TYR A 46 4.90 22.69 8.99
C TYR A 46 4.04 21.60 8.34
N PRO A 47 3.22 21.92 7.33
CA PRO A 47 2.57 20.93 6.49
C PRO A 47 3.60 20.00 5.80
N LEU A 48 3.14 18.82 5.38
CA LEU A 48 3.95 17.82 4.68
C LEU A 48 3.25 17.40 3.38
N ILE A 49 3.92 17.53 2.25
CA ILE A 49 3.53 16.92 0.97
C ILE A 49 4.36 15.65 0.79
N VAL A 50 3.72 14.52 0.58
CA VAL A 50 4.37 13.26 0.18
C VAL A 50 4.14 13.07 -1.32
N ALA A 51 5.22 12.97 -2.09
CA ALA A 51 5.20 12.93 -3.54
C ALA A 51 5.76 11.60 -4.07
N LEU A 52 4.98 10.90 -4.89
CA LEU A 52 5.29 9.55 -5.39
C LEU A 52 5.59 9.58 -6.90
N HIS A 53 6.82 9.22 -7.28
CA HIS A 53 7.29 9.19 -8.67
C HIS A 53 6.61 8.10 -9.52
N GLY A 54 6.78 8.23 -10.85
CA GLY A 54 6.33 7.26 -11.85
C GLY A 54 7.30 6.08 -12.02
N THR A 55 7.00 5.19 -12.96
CA THR A 55 7.91 4.12 -13.38
C THR A 55 9.20 4.69 -13.99
N ASP A 56 10.30 3.96 -13.91
CA ASP A 56 11.63 4.32 -14.42
C ASP A 56 12.19 5.62 -13.80
N ALA A 57 11.69 5.99 -12.62
CA ALA A 57 12.07 7.20 -11.90
C ALA A 57 12.53 6.91 -10.48
N ASP A 58 12.99 7.95 -9.78
CA ASP A 58 13.51 7.86 -8.43
C ASP A 58 13.02 9.02 -7.54
N GLU A 59 13.57 9.12 -6.32
CA GLU A 59 13.19 10.11 -5.33
C GLU A 59 13.37 11.56 -5.79
N ARG A 60 14.19 11.80 -6.82
CA ARG A 60 14.60 13.13 -7.29
C ARG A 60 13.67 13.68 -8.37
N MET A 61 12.98 12.82 -9.12
CA MET A 61 12.18 13.22 -10.28
C MET A 61 11.16 14.32 -9.96
N ILE A 62 10.29 14.11 -8.96
CA ILE A 62 9.24 15.09 -8.65
C ILE A 62 9.83 16.40 -8.08
N PRO A 63 10.71 16.39 -7.07
CA PRO A 63 11.34 17.62 -6.58
C PRO A 63 12.10 18.40 -7.67
N GLN A 64 12.89 17.71 -8.50
CA GLN A 64 13.79 18.38 -9.43
C GLN A 64 13.12 18.74 -10.75
N GLN A 65 12.34 17.84 -11.34
CA GLN A 65 11.81 18.01 -12.70
C GLN A 65 10.38 18.57 -12.69
N CYS A 66 9.55 18.15 -11.73
CA CYS A 66 8.16 18.60 -11.66
C CYS A 66 8.02 19.92 -10.91
N PHE A 67 8.54 20.00 -9.68
CA PHE A 67 8.52 21.23 -8.87
C PHE A 67 9.66 22.20 -9.19
N ARG A 68 10.63 21.80 -10.03
CA ARG A 68 11.78 22.63 -10.47
C ARG A 68 12.49 23.32 -9.31
N MET A 69 12.68 22.59 -8.21
CA MET A 69 13.11 23.16 -6.93
C MET A 69 14.49 23.82 -7.00
N HIS A 70 15.40 23.29 -7.83
CA HIS A 70 16.74 23.86 -8.01
C HIS A 70 16.75 25.14 -8.85
N GLU A 71 15.89 25.20 -9.87
CA GLU A 71 15.84 26.32 -10.80
C GLU A 71 15.10 27.52 -10.23
N ARG A 72 13.98 27.26 -9.53
CA ARG A 72 13.02 28.32 -9.19
C ARG A 72 12.94 28.62 -7.70
N GLY A 73 13.49 27.74 -6.87
CA GLY A 73 13.42 27.80 -5.42
C GLY A 73 11.97 27.70 -4.96
N PHE A 74 11.52 26.50 -4.63
CA PHE A 74 10.20 26.27 -4.03
C PHE A 74 10.04 27.19 -2.79
N ARG A 75 8.93 27.92 -2.68
CA ARG A 75 8.80 29.07 -1.76
C ARG A 75 7.75 28.85 -0.68
N GLU A 76 6.86 27.89 -0.88
CA GLU A 76 5.78 27.60 0.03
C GLU A 76 6.30 27.06 1.36
N ASP A 77 5.73 27.49 2.48
CA ASP A 77 6.07 27.03 3.84
C ASP A 77 5.56 25.59 4.11
N VAL A 78 5.99 24.61 3.31
CA VAL A 78 5.55 23.22 3.35
C VAL A 78 6.70 22.26 3.09
N ILE A 79 6.94 21.29 3.98
CA ILE A 79 7.98 20.29 3.73
C ILE A 79 7.49 19.35 2.62
N LEU A 80 8.34 19.07 1.63
CA LEU A 80 8.06 18.07 0.60
C LEU A 80 8.98 16.88 0.77
N LEU A 81 8.40 15.69 0.89
CA LEU A 81 9.08 14.42 0.99
C LEU A 81 8.81 13.60 -0.29
N SER A 82 9.87 13.07 -0.87
CA SER A 82 9.82 12.19 -2.05
C SER A 82 10.66 10.94 -1.74
N PRO A 83 10.06 9.80 -1.38
CA PRO A 83 10.77 8.54 -1.18
C PRO A 83 11.24 7.92 -2.51
N PHE A 84 12.19 6.99 -2.47
CA PHE A 84 12.58 6.15 -3.62
C PHE A 84 11.62 4.97 -3.85
N GLY A 85 10.96 4.46 -2.80
CA GLY A 85 9.96 3.40 -2.94
C GLY A 85 10.44 2.10 -3.59
N ARG A 86 11.77 1.92 -3.68
CA ARG A 86 12.46 0.81 -4.37
C ARG A 86 12.17 0.73 -5.87
N GLY A 87 12.03 1.89 -6.53
CA GLY A 87 11.81 1.98 -7.96
C GLY A 87 10.41 1.50 -8.36
N ASP A 88 10.33 0.54 -9.27
CA ASP A 88 9.10 0.24 -10.02
C ASP A 88 8.16 -0.78 -9.36
N LEU A 89 8.19 -0.90 -8.03
CA LEU A 89 7.34 -1.82 -7.28
C LEU A 89 5.86 -1.37 -7.17
N GLY A 90 5.43 -0.39 -7.95
CA GLY A 90 4.06 0.12 -7.89
C GLY A 90 3.72 0.82 -6.58
N TRP A 91 4.72 1.22 -5.79
CA TRP A 91 4.59 1.68 -4.40
C TRP A 91 3.92 0.67 -3.47
N GLN A 92 3.88 -0.60 -3.81
CA GLN A 92 3.29 -1.64 -2.99
C GLN A 92 4.38 -2.32 -2.14
N TRP A 93 3.99 -3.11 -1.13
CA TRP A 93 4.91 -3.93 -0.33
C TRP A 93 5.98 -3.04 0.34
N LEU A 94 7.25 -3.36 0.07
CA LEU A 94 8.43 -2.60 0.42
C LEU A 94 8.32 -1.12 0.00
N GLY A 95 7.76 -0.82 -1.18
CA GLY A 95 7.58 0.56 -1.61
C GLY A 95 6.57 1.34 -0.75
N GLU A 96 5.56 0.66 -0.19
CA GLU A 96 4.63 1.28 0.76
C GLU A 96 5.27 1.44 2.15
N ALA A 97 5.98 0.41 2.62
CA ALA A 97 6.72 0.49 3.88
C ALA A 97 7.71 1.67 3.86
N ASP A 98 8.39 1.86 2.74
CA ASP A 98 9.33 2.95 2.51
C ASP A 98 8.67 4.34 2.57
N VAL A 99 7.41 4.48 2.13
CA VAL A 99 6.63 5.73 2.32
C VAL A 99 6.45 6.02 3.81
N TRP A 100 6.10 5.00 4.60
CA TRP A 100 5.86 5.16 6.03
C TRP A 100 7.14 5.40 6.83
N ASP A 101 8.20 4.68 6.52
CA ASP A 101 9.50 4.85 7.16
C ASP A 101 10.07 6.24 6.91
N THR A 102 9.97 6.75 5.68
CA THR A 102 10.41 8.11 5.36
C THR A 102 9.54 9.18 6.02
N ILE A 103 8.21 9.03 6.08
CA ILE A 103 7.33 9.93 6.83
C ILE A 103 7.72 9.96 8.32
N ASN A 104 7.99 8.80 8.92
CA ASN A 104 8.42 8.68 10.31
C ASN A 104 9.79 9.33 10.53
N TRP A 105 10.74 9.07 9.63
CA TRP A 105 12.07 9.69 9.67
C TRP A 105 11.99 11.21 9.67
N VAL A 106 11.12 11.78 8.82
CA VAL A 106 10.88 13.23 8.74
C VAL A 106 10.20 13.74 10.01
N LYS A 107 9.16 13.07 10.52
CA LYS A 107 8.45 13.47 11.75
C LYS A 107 9.34 13.45 13.00
N GLN A 108 10.37 12.59 13.05
CA GLN A 108 11.35 12.55 14.14
C GLN A 108 12.32 13.75 14.10
N ARG A 109 12.55 14.35 12.93
CA ARG A 109 13.59 15.38 12.73
C ARG A 109 13.02 16.79 12.53
N TYR A 110 11.81 16.88 12.01
CA TYR A 110 11.11 18.11 11.69
C TYR A 110 9.74 18.16 12.36
N ARG A 111 9.30 19.37 12.77
CA ARG A 111 7.98 19.58 13.35
C ARG A 111 6.93 19.59 12.24
N ILE A 112 6.27 18.45 12.05
CA ILE A 112 5.20 18.29 11.07
C ILE A 112 3.83 18.55 11.70
N ASP A 113 2.96 19.28 11.00
CA ASP A 113 1.56 19.42 11.38
C ASP A 113 0.78 18.19 10.89
N ALA A 114 0.50 17.27 11.82
CA ALA A 114 -0.24 16.03 11.54
C ALA A 114 -1.67 16.25 11.01
N ARG A 115 -2.21 17.48 11.03
CA ARG A 115 -3.50 17.82 10.41
C ARG A 115 -3.37 18.26 8.95
N ARG A 116 -2.14 18.42 8.44
CA ARG A 116 -1.80 18.96 7.12
C ARG A 116 -0.73 18.10 6.44
N GLN A 117 -1.03 16.81 6.31
CA GLN A 117 -0.26 15.86 5.51
C GLN A 117 -1.03 15.58 4.21
N TYR A 118 -0.37 15.70 3.06
CA TYR A 118 -0.97 15.60 1.73
C TYR A 118 -0.26 14.54 0.91
N LEU A 119 -0.97 13.95 -0.04
CA LEU A 119 -0.42 12.91 -0.93
C LEU A 119 -0.61 13.29 -2.40
N THR A 120 0.44 13.12 -3.19
CA THR A 120 0.40 13.35 -4.64
C THR A 120 1.32 12.36 -5.35
N GLY A 121 1.06 12.11 -6.62
CA GLY A 121 1.93 11.26 -7.43
C GLY A 121 1.47 11.20 -8.87
N LEU A 122 2.37 10.78 -9.75
CA LEU A 122 2.13 10.69 -11.20
C LEU A 122 2.29 9.25 -11.70
N SER A 123 1.51 8.86 -12.71
CA SER A 123 1.58 7.54 -13.33
C SER A 123 1.49 6.44 -12.26
N MET A 124 2.51 5.58 -12.11
CA MET A 124 2.67 4.63 -11.00
C MET A 124 2.37 5.24 -9.62
N GLY A 125 2.92 6.42 -9.32
CA GLY A 125 2.64 7.16 -8.10
C GLY A 125 1.21 7.74 -8.03
N GLY A 126 0.57 7.96 -9.18
CA GLY A 126 -0.84 8.33 -9.28
C GLY A 126 -1.76 7.17 -8.87
N PHE A 127 -1.47 5.94 -9.31
CA PHE A 127 -2.14 4.74 -8.81
C PHE A 127 -1.95 4.56 -7.30
N ALA A 128 -0.72 4.74 -6.81
CA ALA A 128 -0.39 4.64 -5.40
C ALA A 128 -1.10 5.72 -4.56
N THR A 129 -1.25 6.92 -5.09
CA THR A 129 -1.96 8.03 -4.42
C THR A 129 -3.40 7.65 -4.13
N TRP A 130 -4.12 7.08 -5.10
CA TRP A 130 -5.46 6.56 -4.85
C TRP A 130 -5.48 5.46 -3.79
N ARG A 131 -4.61 4.45 -3.96
CA ARG A 131 -4.58 3.26 -3.10
C ARG A 131 -4.26 3.61 -1.64
N LEU A 132 -3.18 4.36 -1.39
CA LEU A 132 -2.77 4.74 -0.04
C LEU A 132 -3.77 5.70 0.62
N ALA A 133 -4.46 6.52 -0.17
CA ALA A 133 -5.52 7.37 0.36
C ALA A 133 -6.74 6.56 0.81
N CYS A 134 -7.14 5.55 0.04
CA CYS A 134 -8.25 4.66 0.41
C CYS A 134 -7.89 3.75 1.59
N ALA A 135 -6.65 3.27 1.66
CA ALA A 135 -6.19 2.39 2.73
C ALA A 135 -5.99 3.12 4.07
N TYR A 136 -5.52 4.38 4.02
CA TYR A 136 -5.19 5.18 5.20
C TYR A 136 -5.84 6.58 5.14
N PRO A 137 -7.18 6.67 5.01
CA PRO A 137 -7.89 7.94 4.81
C PRO A 137 -7.68 8.94 5.96
N GLU A 138 -7.38 8.45 7.16
CA GLU A 138 -7.11 9.26 8.33
C GLU A 138 -5.75 9.98 8.27
N GLN A 139 -4.81 9.55 7.42
CA GLN A 139 -3.49 10.16 7.27
C GLN A 139 -3.50 11.43 6.42
N TRP A 140 -4.45 11.56 5.50
CA TRP A 140 -4.39 12.58 4.44
C TRP A 140 -5.41 13.70 4.66
N ALA A 141 -4.95 14.94 4.54
CA ALA A 141 -5.79 16.14 4.59
C ALA A 141 -6.37 16.51 3.22
N ALA A 142 -5.70 16.12 2.14
CA ALA A 142 -6.12 16.20 0.74
C ALA A 142 -5.17 15.35 -0.13
N ILE A 143 -5.62 14.95 -1.31
CA ILE A 143 -4.82 14.16 -2.27
C ILE A 143 -4.89 14.73 -3.68
N ALA A 144 -3.83 14.53 -4.46
CA ALA A 144 -3.77 14.90 -5.88
C ALA A 144 -3.16 13.78 -6.75
N PRO A 145 -3.95 12.79 -7.18
CA PRO A 145 -3.48 11.75 -8.10
C PRO A 145 -3.42 12.27 -9.54
N VAL A 146 -2.31 12.00 -10.24
CA VAL A 146 -2.08 12.42 -11.64
C VAL A 146 -1.87 11.22 -12.54
N CYS A 147 -2.55 11.19 -13.68
CA CYS A 147 -2.45 10.17 -14.73
C CYS A 147 -2.35 8.71 -14.23
N GLY A 148 -3.17 8.37 -13.23
CA GLY A 148 -3.24 7.04 -12.63
C GLY A 148 -4.65 6.46 -12.63
N GLY A 149 -4.83 5.37 -11.87
CA GLY A 149 -6.10 4.65 -11.73
C GLY A 149 -6.23 3.90 -10.40
N GLY A 150 -7.28 3.09 -10.28
CA GLY A 150 -7.61 2.36 -9.07
C GLY A 150 -8.96 1.65 -9.18
N ASP A 151 -9.42 1.07 -8.07
CA ASP A 151 -10.72 0.41 -7.97
C ASP A 151 -11.81 1.41 -7.50
N PRO A 152 -12.83 1.71 -8.33
CA PRO A 152 -13.96 2.54 -7.93
C PRO A 152 -14.64 2.07 -6.62
N ASN A 153 -14.71 0.76 -6.38
CA ASN A 153 -15.39 0.23 -5.19
C ASN A 153 -14.64 0.53 -3.88
N SER A 154 -13.37 0.95 -3.97
CA SER A 154 -12.53 1.25 -2.82
C SER A 154 -12.64 2.69 -2.31
N LEU A 155 -13.45 3.55 -2.94
CA LEU A 155 -13.39 5.01 -2.73
C LEU A 155 -14.21 5.54 -1.56
N ALA A 156 -15.11 4.74 -0.97
CA ALA A 156 -15.95 5.14 0.15
C ALA A 156 -15.18 5.72 1.37
N PRO A 157 -13.98 5.22 1.75
CA PRO A 157 -13.19 5.79 2.83
C PRO A 157 -12.69 7.22 2.57
N LEU A 158 -12.68 7.70 1.32
CA LEU A 158 -12.26 9.07 0.98
C LEU A 158 -13.30 10.15 1.34
N ARG A 159 -14.39 9.79 2.02
CA ARG A 159 -15.43 10.73 2.42
C ARG A 159 -14.85 11.95 3.15
N GLY A 160 -15.07 13.14 2.58
CA GLY A 160 -14.62 14.40 3.16
C GLY A 160 -13.12 14.70 2.96
N ILE A 161 -12.40 13.86 2.23
CA ILE A 161 -11.04 14.16 1.78
C ILE A 161 -11.12 14.90 0.44
N PRO A 162 -10.60 16.14 0.35
CA PRO A 162 -10.49 16.86 -0.92
C PRO A 162 -9.58 16.11 -1.89
N VAL A 163 -10.06 15.93 -3.12
CA VAL A 163 -9.36 15.24 -4.22
C VAL A 163 -9.19 16.20 -5.39
N TRP A 164 -7.97 16.31 -5.92
CA TRP A 164 -7.71 16.94 -7.22
C TRP A 164 -7.07 15.93 -8.18
N CYS A 165 -7.88 15.33 -9.02
CA CYS A 165 -7.43 14.41 -10.05
C CYS A 165 -7.09 15.19 -11.33
N VAL A 166 -5.95 14.87 -11.96
CA VAL A 166 -5.53 15.44 -13.25
C VAL A 166 -5.14 14.33 -14.20
N HIS A 167 -5.53 14.44 -15.46
CA HIS A 167 -5.19 13.45 -16.49
C HIS A 167 -5.17 14.09 -17.88
N GLY A 168 -4.25 13.67 -18.74
CA GLY A 168 -4.26 14.03 -20.15
C GLY A 168 -5.35 13.28 -20.91
N GLU A 169 -6.13 13.96 -21.74
CA GLU A 169 -7.18 13.33 -22.56
C GLU A 169 -6.61 12.29 -23.54
N ARG A 170 -5.42 12.58 -24.10
CA ARG A 170 -4.74 11.77 -25.13
C ARG A 170 -3.61 10.92 -24.55
N ASP A 171 -3.68 10.56 -23.27
CA ASP A 171 -2.67 9.72 -22.61
C ASP A 171 -2.59 8.32 -23.26
N PRO A 172 -1.47 7.99 -23.94
CA PRO A 172 -1.31 6.71 -24.62
C PRO A 172 -0.83 5.59 -23.69
N THR A 173 -0.42 5.92 -22.47
CA THR A 173 0.20 4.98 -21.52
C THR A 173 -0.81 4.53 -20.47
N VAL A 174 -1.52 5.47 -19.87
CA VAL A 174 -2.61 5.20 -18.92
C VAL A 174 -3.86 5.84 -19.47
N ALA A 175 -4.81 5.04 -19.96
CA ALA A 175 -6.00 5.61 -20.56
C ALA A 175 -6.77 6.49 -19.56
N VAL A 176 -7.14 7.71 -19.97
CA VAL A 176 -7.90 8.69 -19.16
C VAL A 176 -9.17 8.12 -18.51
N ASN A 177 -9.73 7.07 -19.11
CA ASN A 177 -10.87 6.32 -18.57
C ASN A 177 -10.62 5.75 -17.16
N HIS A 178 -9.37 5.47 -16.77
CA HIS A 178 -9.04 5.09 -15.39
C HIS A 178 -9.45 6.18 -14.41
N SER A 179 -9.13 7.45 -14.68
CA SER A 179 -9.52 8.57 -13.82
C SER A 179 -10.99 8.93 -13.94
N ARG A 180 -11.56 8.92 -15.16
CA ARG A 180 -13.01 9.16 -15.36
C ARG A 180 -13.89 8.23 -14.53
N ARG A 181 -13.54 6.93 -14.46
CA ARG A 181 -14.27 5.93 -13.65
C ARG A 181 -14.25 6.26 -12.16
N LEU A 182 -13.09 6.63 -11.62
CA LEU A 182 -12.96 6.99 -10.20
C LEU A 182 -13.69 8.28 -9.86
N VAL A 183 -13.57 9.29 -10.72
CA VAL A 183 -14.28 10.57 -10.55
C VAL A 183 -15.79 10.38 -10.60
N ALA A 184 -16.30 9.59 -11.55
CA ALA A 184 -17.72 9.26 -11.65
C ALA A 184 -18.23 8.56 -10.38
N GLU A 185 -17.43 7.66 -9.81
CA GLU A 185 -17.79 6.96 -8.58
C GLU A 185 -17.77 7.87 -7.35
N LEU A 186 -16.79 8.75 -7.21
CA LEU A 186 -16.80 9.77 -6.15
C LEU A 186 -18.03 10.69 -6.26
N GLN A 187 -18.41 11.07 -7.48
CA GLN A 187 -19.64 11.85 -7.72
C GLN A 187 -20.90 11.04 -7.36
N ARG A 188 -20.94 9.74 -7.68
CA ARG A 188 -22.03 8.82 -7.29
C ARG A 188 -22.17 8.74 -5.77
N LEU A 189 -21.05 8.67 -5.04
CA LEU A 189 -20.96 8.73 -3.58
C LEU A 189 -21.28 10.12 -3.00
N LYS A 190 -21.64 11.09 -3.84
CA LYS A 190 -21.95 12.49 -3.50
C LYS A 190 -20.76 13.27 -2.95
N TYR A 191 -19.55 12.86 -3.28
CA TYR A 191 -18.34 13.65 -3.00
C TYR A 191 -18.13 14.66 -4.14
N ARG A 192 -17.24 15.63 -3.92
CA ARG A 192 -16.98 16.72 -4.88
C ARG A 192 -15.49 16.74 -5.25
N PRO A 193 -14.99 15.74 -6.00
CA PRO A 193 -13.62 15.80 -6.50
C PRO A 193 -13.48 16.95 -7.49
N ARG A 194 -12.31 17.58 -7.51
CA ARG A 194 -11.87 18.39 -8.63
C ARG A 194 -11.23 17.46 -9.66
N PHE A 195 -11.68 17.55 -10.91
CA PHE A 195 -11.10 16.81 -12.03
C PHE A 195 -10.74 17.79 -13.14
N ASP A 196 -9.46 17.92 -13.43
CA ASP A 196 -8.97 18.65 -14.61
C ASP A 196 -8.51 17.61 -15.63
N GLU A 197 -9.39 17.29 -16.57
CA GLU A 197 -9.03 16.55 -17.79
C GLU A 197 -8.45 17.54 -18.79
N LEU A 198 -7.20 17.33 -19.20
CA LEU A 198 -6.44 18.28 -20.01
C LEU A 198 -6.55 17.91 -21.49
N PRO A 199 -7.27 18.70 -22.32
CA PRO A 199 -7.40 18.41 -23.75
C PRO A 199 -6.05 18.44 -24.42
N GLU A 200 -5.81 17.52 -25.35
CA GLU A 200 -4.55 17.41 -26.13
C GLU A 200 -3.29 17.00 -25.36
N TRP A 201 -3.34 16.93 -24.02
CA TRP A 201 -2.24 16.45 -23.21
C TRP A 201 -2.15 14.92 -23.23
N GLY A 202 -0.91 14.41 -23.30
CA GLY A 202 -0.60 13.00 -23.19
C GLY A 202 -0.27 12.58 -21.75
N HIS A 203 0.62 11.59 -21.61
CA HIS A 203 0.97 11.02 -20.31
C HIS A 203 1.54 12.06 -19.34
N ASN A 204 2.28 13.05 -19.85
CA ASN A 204 2.98 14.10 -19.10
C ASN A 204 2.07 15.20 -18.50
N SER A 205 0.79 14.93 -18.26
CA SER A 205 -0.17 15.86 -17.62
C SER A 205 0.28 16.39 -16.24
N TRP A 206 1.24 15.73 -15.60
CA TRP A 206 1.88 16.21 -14.36
C TRP A 206 2.66 17.51 -14.52
N GLU A 207 3.19 17.81 -15.71
CA GLU A 207 3.86 19.08 -15.95
C GLU A 207 2.90 20.25 -15.74
N TRP A 208 1.64 20.11 -16.14
CA TRP A 208 0.61 21.12 -15.89
C TRP A 208 0.23 21.24 -14.42
N LEU A 209 0.13 20.10 -13.70
CA LEU A 209 -0.28 20.14 -12.29
C LEU A 209 0.82 20.71 -11.38
N TYR A 210 2.06 20.28 -11.60
CA TYR A 210 3.20 20.64 -10.75
C TYR A 210 3.87 21.96 -11.13
N ASP A 211 3.52 22.56 -12.27
CA ASP A 211 3.99 23.90 -12.63
C ASP A 211 3.67 24.93 -11.52
N PRO A 212 4.70 25.49 -10.85
CA PRO A 212 4.48 26.46 -9.78
C PRO A 212 3.91 27.79 -10.30
N ASP A 213 4.12 28.12 -11.57
CA ASP A 213 3.71 29.40 -12.19
C ASP A 213 2.36 29.31 -12.91
N ARG A 214 1.65 28.19 -12.75
CA ARG A 214 0.32 28.02 -13.32
C ARG A 214 -0.58 29.17 -12.86
N LYS A 215 -1.19 29.88 -13.83
CA LYS A 215 -2.14 30.99 -13.59
C LYS A 215 -3.30 30.65 -12.64
N ARG A 216 -3.63 29.37 -12.48
CA ARG A 216 -4.69 28.86 -11.58
C ARG A 216 -4.17 28.51 -10.16
N GLY A 217 -2.95 28.93 -9.81
CA GLY A 217 -2.26 28.73 -8.52
C GLY A 217 -1.55 27.39 -8.42
N SER A 218 -0.46 27.28 -7.64
CA SER A 218 0.34 26.06 -7.48
C SER A 218 -0.40 24.93 -6.74
N LEU A 219 0.00 23.67 -6.96
CA LEU A 219 -0.53 22.53 -6.22
C LEU A 219 -0.32 22.67 -4.70
N ALA A 220 0.87 23.13 -4.29
CA ALA A 220 1.19 23.36 -2.89
C ALA A 220 0.20 24.35 -2.24
N ASN A 221 -0.10 25.46 -2.90
CA ASN A 221 -1.09 26.43 -2.42
C ASN A 221 -2.51 25.88 -2.37
N TRP A 222 -2.88 24.97 -3.27
CA TRP A 222 -4.16 24.27 -3.17
C TRP A 222 -4.21 23.36 -1.95
N PHE A 223 -3.18 22.56 -1.71
CA PHE A 223 -3.09 21.70 -0.53
C PHE A 223 -3.20 22.49 0.78
N LEU A 224 -2.50 23.63 0.88
CA LEU A 224 -2.45 24.46 2.09
C LEU A 224 -3.82 25.01 2.54
N LYS A 225 -4.86 24.93 1.71
CA LYS A 225 -6.24 25.28 2.07
C LYS A 225 -6.90 24.25 2.98
N PHE A 226 -6.37 23.03 3.06
CA PHE A 226 -7.02 21.93 3.73
C PHE A 226 -6.32 21.55 5.03
N ARG A 227 -7.12 21.37 6.09
CA ARG A 227 -6.63 20.95 7.39
C ARG A 227 -7.67 20.05 8.03
N LYS A 228 -7.29 18.84 8.42
CA LYS A 228 -8.19 17.91 9.11
C LYS A 228 -8.65 18.50 10.44
N ALA A 229 -9.81 18.11 10.94
CA ALA A 229 -10.26 18.50 12.28
C ALA A 229 -9.39 17.85 13.37
N LYS A 230 -9.12 16.54 13.23
CA LYS A 230 -8.27 15.76 14.11
C LYS A 230 -6.89 15.54 13.47
N ALA A 231 -5.85 15.47 14.29
CA ALA A 231 -4.53 15.07 13.81
C ALA A 231 -4.58 13.65 13.22
N ALA A 232 -3.82 13.41 12.16
CA ALA A 232 -3.56 12.06 11.71
C ALA A 232 -3.01 11.25 12.89
N PRO A 233 -3.52 10.04 13.15
CA PRO A 233 -2.93 9.18 14.15
C PRO A 233 -1.47 8.91 13.78
N PRO A 234 -0.62 8.56 14.75
CA PRO A 234 0.70 8.04 14.46
C PRO A 234 0.55 6.98 13.38
N VAL A 235 1.38 7.06 12.34
CA VAL A 235 1.48 5.99 11.36
C VAL A 235 1.84 4.76 12.17
N LEU A 236 0.91 3.82 12.31
CA LEU A 236 1.20 2.57 12.98
C LEU A 236 2.24 1.89 12.12
N HIS A 237 3.46 1.81 12.66
CA HIS A 237 4.57 1.13 12.02
C HIS A 237 4.09 -0.24 11.50
N PRO A 238 4.37 -0.62 10.24
CA PRO A 238 3.94 -1.90 9.64
C PRO A 238 4.38 -3.16 10.38
N ARG A 239 5.12 -3.06 11.49
CA ARG A 239 5.27 -4.15 12.44
C ARG A 239 3.94 -4.68 12.99
N ARG A 240 2.77 -4.11 12.65
CA ARG A 240 1.48 -4.74 13.00
C ARG A 240 0.33 -4.86 11.99
N GLN A 241 0.44 -4.46 10.74
CA GLN A 241 -0.49 -4.90 9.67
C GLN A 241 0.28 -4.77 8.36
N GLY A 242 1.07 -5.78 8.01
CA GLY A 242 1.64 -5.84 6.68
C GLY A 242 0.55 -6.09 5.64
N VAL A 243 0.82 -5.71 4.40
CA VAL A 243 0.10 -6.29 3.26
C VAL A 243 0.33 -7.82 3.31
N PHE A 244 -0.62 -8.65 2.90
CA PHE A 244 -0.54 -10.12 2.84
C PHE A 244 0.77 -10.63 2.21
N LYS A 245 1.31 -9.82 1.32
CA LYS A 245 2.55 -9.99 0.62
C LYS A 245 3.83 -9.77 1.47
N ASP A 246 3.76 -8.97 2.54
CA ASP A 246 4.85 -8.80 3.51
C ASP A 246 5.15 -10.09 4.27
N LEU A 247 4.18 -11.01 4.31
CA LEU A 247 4.39 -12.35 4.86
C LEU A 247 5.63 -13.00 4.24
N PHE A 248 5.90 -12.73 2.96
CA PHE A 248 6.98 -13.32 2.17
C PHE A 248 8.31 -12.56 2.23
N SER A 249 8.39 -11.48 3.02
CA SER A 249 9.63 -10.70 3.19
C SER A 249 10.72 -11.45 3.98
N GLU A 250 10.33 -12.44 4.78
CA GLU A 250 11.22 -13.26 5.60
C GLU A 250 10.94 -14.76 5.37
N ARG A 251 11.59 -15.63 6.15
CA ARG A 251 11.30 -17.07 6.18
C ARG A 251 9.80 -17.27 6.46
N VAL A 252 9.13 -18.07 5.62
CA VAL A 252 7.70 -18.37 5.76
C VAL A 252 7.48 -19.86 5.84
N ILE A 253 6.64 -20.26 6.78
CA ILE A 253 6.06 -21.59 6.84
C ILE A 253 4.66 -21.48 6.28
N ILE A 254 4.33 -22.28 5.27
CA ILE A 254 2.99 -22.39 4.72
C ILE A 254 2.42 -23.71 5.22
N SER A 255 1.38 -23.65 6.05
CA SER A 255 0.73 -24.84 6.58
C SER A 255 -0.67 -25.05 6.04
N PHE A 256 -1.02 -26.32 5.88
CA PHE A 256 -2.34 -26.79 5.49
C PHE A 256 -2.72 -28.00 6.34
N PRO A 257 -4.01 -28.32 6.51
CA PRO A 257 -4.45 -29.40 7.38
C PRO A 257 -3.96 -30.77 6.88
N ALA A 258 -3.30 -31.52 7.77
CA ALA A 258 -2.88 -32.92 7.52
C ALA A 258 -4.08 -33.82 7.17
N ARG A 259 -5.23 -33.54 7.80
CA ARG A 259 -6.49 -34.27 7.61
C ARG A 259 -7.65 -33.28 7.63
N SER A 260 -8.53 -33.37 6.65
CA SER A 260 -9.61 -32.40 6.50
C SER A 260 -11.02 -32.99 6.61
N GLY A 261 -11.14 -34.32 6.56
CA GLY A 261 -12.43 -35.03 6.54
C GLY A 261 -13.23 -34.89 5.24
N ILE A 262 -12.73 -34.13 4.26
CA ILE A 262 -13.34 -33.93 2.94
C ILE A 262 -12.43 -34.54 1.86
N PRO A 263 -12.96 -35.36 0.93
CA PRO A 263 -12.15 -35.96 -0.14
C PRO A 263 -11.35 -34.91 -0.93
N ARG A 264 -10.05 -35.16 -1.13
CA ARG A 264 -9.11 -34.33 -1.91
C ARG A 264 -8.85 -32.89 -1.41
N GLU A 265 -9.46 -32.45 -0.32
CA GLU A 265 -9.24 -31.08 0.19
C GLU A 265 -7.78 -30.88 0.65
N THR A 266 -7.19 -31.83 1.38
CA THR A 266 -5.76 -31.79 1.76
C THR A 266 -4.83 -31.75 0.54
N GLU A 267 -5.09 -32.53 -0.49
CA GLU A 267 -4.28 -32.54 -1.73
C GLU A 267 -4.32 -31.20 -2.46
N LEU A 268 -5.50 -30.58 -2.53
CA LEU A 268 -5.66 -29.26 -3.16
C LEU A 268 -5.01 -28.15 -2.34
N LEU A 269 -5.17 -28.15 -1.02
CA LEU A 269 -4.52 -27.17 -0.15
C LEU A 269 -3.00 -27.30 -0.20
N ARG A 270 -2.48 -28.51 -0.32
CA ARG A 270 -1.06 -28.76 -0.59
C ARG A 270 -0.66 -28.15 -1.93
N ALA A 271 -1.39 -28.44 -3.00
CA ALA A 271 -1.08 -27.90 -4.33
C ALA A 271 -1.09 -26.37 -4.36
N GLU A 272 -2.01 -25.72 -3.64
CA GLU A 272 -2.06 -24.27 -3.47
C GLU A 272 -0.90 -23.75 -2.61
N ALA A 273 -0.57 -24.41 -1.50
CA ALA A 273 0.59 -24.08 -0.68
C ALA A 273 1.90 -24.13 -1.48
N GLU A 274 2.06 -25.15 -2.32
CA GLU A 274 3.19 -25.27 -3.25
C GLU A 274 3.14 -24.21 -4.36
N SER A 275 1.96 -23.78 -4.79
CA SER A 275 1.80 -22.72 -5.81
C SER A 275 2.39 -21.40 -5.34
N PHE A 276 2.24 -21.05 -4.05
CA PHE A 276 2.92 -19.89 -3.46
C PHE A 276 4.45 -19.95 -3.58
N ALA A 277 5.03 -21.16 -3.56
CA ALA A 277 6.47 -21.36 -3.75
C ALA A 277 6.91 -21.33 -5.22
N ARG A 278 6.00 -21.61 -6.15
CA ARG A 278 6.27 -21.63 -7.60
C ARG A 278 6.02 -20.29 -8.29
N PHE A 279 5.29 -19.35 -7.67
CA PHE A 279 4.90 -18.12 -8.33
C PHE A 279 6.07 -17.16 -8.57
N SER A 280 6.35 -16.90 -9.85
CA SER A 280 7.60 -16.35 -10.41
C SER A 280 7.79 -14.83 -10.29
N PHE A 281 6.98 -14.12 -9.49
CA PHE A 281 7.40 -12.79 -8.98
C PHE A 281 8.55 -12.91 -7.96
N GLY A 282 8.85 -14.16 -7.57
CA GLY A 282 9.86 -14.56 -6.59
C GLY A 282 11.33 -14.34 -6.96
N GLU A 283 11.71 -13.96 -8.19
CA GLU A 283 13.13 -13.65 -8.46
C GLU A 283 13.54 -12.24 -7.99
N ILE A 284 12.58 -11.31 -7.89
CA ILE A 284 12.85 -9.91 -7.50
C ILE A 284 12.53 -9.67 -6.01
N VAL A 285 11.48 -10.31 -5.48
CA VAL A 285 10.96 -10.03 -4.12
C VAL A 285 11.46 -11.01 -3.04
N MET A 286 11.78 -12.27 -3.38
CA MET A 286 12.06 -13.33 -2.39
C MET A 286 13.55 -13.51 -2.05
N ARG A 287 14.39 -12.47 -2.13
CA ARG A 287 15.84 -12.63 -1.89
C ARG A 287 16.24 -12.90 -0.44
N ARG A 288 15.31 -13.04 0.52
CA ARG A 288 15.63 -13.31 1.94
C ARG A 288 14.81 -14.40 2.64
N GLY A 289 13.75 -14.95 2.03
CA GLY A 289 12.83 -15.88 2.70
C GLY A 289 12.87 -17.31 2.15
N ARG A 290 13.30 -18.29 2.97
CA ARG A 290 13.07 -19.71 2.67
C ARG A 290 11.58 -20.03 2.88
N LEU A 291 10.89 -20.45 1.82
CA LEU A 291 9.52 -20.98 1.89
C LEU A 291 9.55 -22.45 2.29
N ILE A 292 8.75 -22.82 3.28
CA ILE A 292 8.63 -24.18 3.77
C ILE A 292 7.17 -24.57 3.81
N VAL A 293 6.79 -25.53 2.97
CA VAL A 293 5.43 -26.07 2.92
C VAL A 293 5.35 -27.29 3.84
N LYS A 294 4.39 -27.30 4.77
CA LYS A 294 4.21 -28.37 5.78
C LYS A 294 2.73 -28.63 6.03
N THR A 295 2.41 -29.79 6.56
CA THR A 295 1.12 -29.97 7.24
C THR A 295 1.11 -29.24 8.58
N ASP A 296 -0.08 -28.92 9.08
CA ASP A 296 -0.26 -28.26 10.37
C ASP A 296 0.23 -29.10 11.57
N GLU A 297 0.26 -30.43 11.43
CA GLU A 297 0.82 -31.37 12.42
C GLU A 297 2.37 -31.32 12.48
N GLU A 298 3.04 -31.02 11.36
CA GLU A 298 4.51 -30.95 11.26
C GLU A 298 5.09 -29.61 11.73
N VAL A 299 4.24 -28.58 11.89
CA VAL A 299 4.69 -27.26 12.38
C VAL A 299 4.86 -27.30 13.89
N THR A 300 5.99 -26.77 14.37
CA THR A 300 6.32 -26.72 15.81
C THR A 300 6.26 -25.29 16.35
N HIS A 301 6.06 -25.10 17.66
CA HIS A 301 6.06 -23.77 18.27
C HIS A 301 7.37 -22.99 18.05
N GLY A 302 8.53 -23.66 18.18
CA GLY A 302 9.82 -22.99 17.97
C GLY A 302 10.02 -22.46 16.55
N GLU A 303 9.36 -23.09 15.56
CA GLU A 303 9.34 -22.58 14.20
C GLU A 303 8.45 -21.33 14.03
N LEU A 304 7.35 -21.24 14.79
CA LEU A 304 6.46 -20.08 14.78
C LEU A 304 7.08 -18.82 15.42
N ASP A 305 8.09 -19.01 16.26
CA ASP A 305 8.85 -17.90 16.84
C ASP A 305 9.86 -17.31 15.84
N GLY A 306 10.37 -18.14 14.93
CA GLY A 306 11.47 -17.81 14.02
C GLY A 306 11.06 -17.49 12.57
N ALA A 307 9.79 -17.63 12.22
CA ALA A 307 9.32 -17.46 10.85
C ALA A 307 7.93 -16.83 10.80
N ASN A 308 7.63 -16.19 9.68
CA ASN A 308 6.28 -15.85 9.30
C ASN A 308 5.47 -17.14 9.03
N HIS A 309 4.16 -17.09 9.22
CA HIS A 309 3.30 -18.27 9.08
C HIS A 309 2.09 -17.96 8.19
N LEU A 310 1.96 -18.67 7.08
CA LEU A 310 0.75 -18.69 6.26
C LEU A 310 -0.07 -19.94 6.59
N MET A 311 -1.33 -19.77 6.97
CA MET A 311 -2.27 -20.86 7.21
C MET A 311 -3.31 -20.92 6.10
N LEU A 312 -3.40 -22.07 5.43
CA LEU A 312 -4.43 -22.36 4.44
C LEU A 312 -5.42 -23.36 5.05
N GLY A 313 -6.65 -22.94 5.33
CA GLY A 313 -7.65 -23.84 5.89
C GLY A 313 -8.81 -23.15 6.61
N ARG A 314 -9.47 -23.92 7.46
CA ARG A 314 -10.64 -23.51 8.22
C ARG A 314 -10.38 -23.79 9.70
N THR A 315 -11.06 -23.04 10.58
CA THR A 315 -10.89 -23.17 12.04
C THR A 315 -11.27 -24.57 12.55
N ASP A 316 -12.06 -25.33 11.79
CA ASP A 316 -12.49 -26.70 12.10
C ASP A 316 -11.56 -27.79 11.56
N ASN A 317 -10.62 -27.47 10.66
CA ASN A 317 -9.72 -28.49 10.08
C ASN A 317 -8.23 -28.23 10.28
N HIS A 318 -7.82 -27.03 10.70
CA HIS A 318 -6.42 -26.67 10.86
C HIS A 318 -6.10 -26.35 12.33
N ARG A 319 -5.23 -27.15 12.96
CA ARG A 319 -4.88 -27.10 14.39
C ARG A 319 -4.48 -25.70 14.86
N TRP A 320 -3.60 -25.03 14.11
CA TRP A 320 -3.13 -23.69 14.51
C TRP A 320 -4.16 -22.59 14.29
N LEU A 321 -5.03 -22.68 13.28
CA LEU A 321 -6.19 -21.78 13.15
C LEU A 321 -7.15 -21.97 14.32
N GLN A 322 -7.39 -23.21 14.74
CA GLN A 322 -8.21 -23.53 15.91
C GLN A 322 -7.61 -22.93 17.20
N ALA A 323 -6.29 -23.07 17.39
CA ALA A 323 -5.57 -22.53 18.55
C ALA A 323 -5.60 -20.99 18.59
N ALA A 324 -5.50 -20.34 17.43
CA ALA A 324 -5.49 -18.89 17.31
C ALA A 324 -6.89 -18.25 17.18
N GLN A 325 -7.97 -19.03 17.09
CA GLN A 325 -9.30 -18.60 16.61
C GLN A 325 -9.88 -17.31 17.24
N ARG A 326 -9.58 -17.02 18.52
CA ARG A 326 -10.05 -15.83 19.23
C ARG A 326 -9.25 -14.56 18.91
N ARG A 327 -8.09 -14.72 18.26
CA ARG A 327 -7.11 -13.69 17.93
C ARG A 327 -7.00 -13.47 16.42
N LEU A 328 -7.78 -14.19 15.62
CA LEU A 328 -7.77 -14.09 14.16
C LEU A 328 -8.62 -12.91 13.67
N LEU A 329 -8.12 -12.18 12.68
CA LEU A 329 -8.88 -11.18 11.93
C LEU A 329 -9.93 -11.84 11.04
N ALA A 330 -9.66 -13.02 10.49
CA ALA A 330 -10.62 -13.80 9.71
C ALA A 330 -10.76 -15.23 10.22
N ARG A 331 -12.00 -15.73 10.32
CA ARG A 331 -12.28 -17.13 10.68
C ARG A 331 -13.54 -17.65 10.03
N HIS A 332 -13.52 -18.94 9.67
CA HIS A 332 -14.68 -19.68 9.23
C HIS A 332 -15.28 -20.48 10.39
N VAL A 333 -16.55 -20.26 10.69
CA VAL A 333 -17.26 -20.98 11.76
C VAL A 333 -18.66 -21.36 11.28
N ARG A 334 -18.94 -22.66 11.17
CA ARG A 334 -20.28 -23.22 10.86
C ARG A 334 -20.95 -22.58 9.63
N GLY A 335 -20.21 -22.44 8.52
CA GLY A 335 -20.74 -21.88 7.28
C GLY A 335 -20.88 -20.35 7.27
N ARG A 336 -20.28 -19.66 8.26
CA ARG A 336 -20.20 -18.20 8.32
C ARG A 336 -18.75 -17.76 8.29
N MET A 337 -18.50 -16.66 7.60
CA MET A 337 -17.18 -16.04 7.56
C MET A 337 -17.20 -14.78 8.40
N PHE A 338 -16.32 -14.72 9.41
CA PHE A 338 -16.18 -13.56 10.26
C PHE A 338 -14.88 -12.86 9.90
N VAL A 339 -14.94 -11.55 9.61
CA VAL A 339 -13.75 -10.76 9.33
C VAL A 339 -13.81 -9.43 10.07
N ARG A 340 -12.81 -9.16 10.93
CA ARG A 340 -12.69 -7.94 11.75
C ARG A 340 -13.96 -7.59 12.57
N GLY A 341 -14.72 -8.60 12.98
CA GLY A 341 -15.97 -8.43 13.73
C GLY A 341 -17.22 -8.39 12.87
N GLU A 342 -17.08 -8.22 11.55
CA GLU A 342 -18.18 -8.29 10.59
C GLU A 342 -18.48 -9.74 10.20
N THR A 343 -19.76 -10.02 9.92
CA THR A 343 -20.22 -11.34 9.50
C THR A 343 -20.64 -11.31 8.03
N TYR A 344 -20.02 -12.17 7.24
CA TYR A 344 -20.32 -12.35 5.81
C TYR A 344 -21.06 -13.66 5.59
N LEU A 345 -22.14 -13.56 4.80
CA LEU A 345 -22.99 -14.67 4.41
C LEU A 345 -22.88 -14.87 2.89
N GLY A 346 -22.70 -16.11 2.47
CA GLY A 346 -22.59 -16.45 1.05
C GLY A 346 -21.74 -17.69 0.86
N LYS A 347 -22.23 -18.67 0.09
CA LYS A 347 -21.61 -20.00 -0.08
C LYS A 347 -20.19 -19.94 -0.67
N THR A 348 -19.81 -18.79 -1.22
CA THR A 348 -18.70 -18.60 -2.15
C THR A 348 -17.66 -17.60 -1.66
N LEU A 349 -17.43 -17.54 -0.35
CA LEU A 349 -16.54 -16.56 0.28
C LEU A 349 -15.15 -17.12 0.58
N ILE A 350 -14.12 -16.32 0.28
CA ILE A 350 -12.74 -16.47 0.75
C ILE A 350 -12.38 -15.23 1.57
N ALA A 351 -11.63 -15.38 2.65
CA ALA A 351 -10.97 -14.28 3.33
C ALA A 351 -9.47 -14.54 3.40
N ALA A 352 -8.68 -13.52 3.03
CA ALA A 352 -7.24 -13.50 3.19
C ALA A 352 -6.89 -12.32 4.11
N THR A 353 -6.13 -12.59 5.17
CA THR A 353 -5.73 -11.56 6.13
C THR A 353 -4.28 -11.73 6.52
N CYS A 354 -3.63 -10.63 6.87
CA CYS A 354 -2.30 -10.60 7.46
C CYS A 354 -2.35 -9.81 8.76
N GLN A 355 -1.71 -10.33 9.79
CA GLN A 355 -1.72 -9.77 11.13
C GLN A 355 -0.43 -10.16 11.88
N PRO A 356 -0.14 -9.55 13.04
CA PRO A 356 0.91 -10.04 13.91
C PRO A 356 0.60 -11.46 14.37
N SER A 357 1.63 -12.29 14.41
CA SER A 357 1.52 -13.64 14.93
C SER A 357 1.15 -13.60 16.42
N PRO A 358 0.19 -14.44 16.85
CA PRO A 358 -0.19 -14.57 18.24
C PRO A 358 0.85 -15.32 19.08
N TRP A 359 1.84 -15.95 18.46
CA TRP A 359 2.95 -16.66 19.13
C TRP A 359 4.15 -15.74 19.31
N ASN A 360 4.55 -15.04 18.26
CA ASN A 360 5.58 -14.00 18.31
C ASN A 360 5.09 -12.75 17.57
N ARG A 361 4.97 -11.64 18.30
CA ARG A 361 4.45 -10.38 17.75
C ARG A 361 5.41 -9.68 16.78
N GLU A 362 6.65 -10.15 16.66
CA GLU A 362 7.62 -9.70 15.67
C GLU A 362 7.50 -10.48 14.34
N ARG A 363 6.72 -11.56 14.31
CA ARG A 363 6.42 -12.33 13.09
C ARG A 363 5.03 -12.00 12.56
N LEU A 364 4.82 -12.25 11.28
CA LEU A 364 3.54 -12.12 10.60
C LEU A 364 2.81 -13.47 10.51
N LEU A 365 1.49 -13.41 10.66
CA LEU A 365 0.55 -14.49 10.44
C LEU A 365 -0.38 -14.11 9.29
N GLY A 366 -0.29 -14.86 8.19
CA GLY A 366 -1.24 -14.87 7.10
C GLY A 366 -2.29 -15.95 7.33
N VAL A 367 -3.56 -15.63 7.09
CA VAL A 367 -4.67 -16.59 7.13
C VAL A 367 -5.44 -16.50 5.82
N VAL A 368 -5.57 -17.63 5.12
CA VAL A 368 -6.49 -17.81 3.99
C VAL A 368 -7.52 -18.84 4.39
N THR A 369 -8.76 -18.39 4.53
CA THR A 369 -9.90 -19.22 4.92
C THR A 369 -11.06 -19.08 3.94
N TYR A 370 -11.89 -20.11 3.83
CA TYR A 370 -12.88 -20.24 2.77
C TYR A 370 -14.14 -20.94 3.26
N GLN A 371 -15.25 -20.76 2.54
CA GLN A 371 -16.49 -21.49 2.81
C GLN A 371 -16.55 -22.84 2.09
N GLN A 372 -16.05 -22.95 0.86
CA GLN A 372 -16.03 -24.20 0.10
C GLN A 372 -14.66 -24.41 -0.55
N PHE A 373 -14.11 -25.61 -0.44
CA PHE A 373 -12.70 -25.87 -0.77
C PHE A 373 -12.33 -25.65 -2.25
N HIS A 374 -13.27 -25.80 -3.20
CA HIS A 374 -13.00 -25.56 -4.62
C HIS A 374 -12.64 -24.09 -4.92
N GLN A 375 -12.91 -23.17 -3.98
CA GLN A 375 -12.57 -21.76 -4.07
C GLN A 375 -11.07 -21.52 -3.95
N MET A 376 -10.33 -22.44 -3.32
CA MET A 376 -8.89 -22.26 -3.11
C MET A 376 -8.08 -22.34 -4.41
N ARG A 377 -8.65 -22.87 -5.50
CA ARG A 377 -7.93 -23.05 -6.76
C ARG A 377 -7.47 -21.71 -7.35
N GLY A 378 -6.16 -21.54 -7.53
CA GLY A 378 -5.55 -20.33 -8.09
C GLY A 378 -5.58 -19.13 -7.15
N ILE A 379 -5.76 -19.34 -5.84
CA ILE A 379 -5.79 -18.24 -4.87
C ILE A 379 -4.40 -17.61 -4.68
N ALA A 380 -3.34 -18.42 -4.80
CA ALA A 380 -1.97 -17.92 -4.71
C ALA A 380 -1.69 -16.85 -5.78
N GLU A 381 -2.08 -17.12 -7.02
CA GLU A 381 -1.96 -16.17 -8.14
C GLU A 381 -2.77 -14.90 -7.88
N GLN A 382 -4.03 -15.03 -7.46
CA GLN A 382 -4.89 -13.87 -7.18
C GLN A 382 -4.35 -12.97 -6.07
N LEU A 383 -3.86 -13.56 -4.98
CA LEU A 383 -3.30 -12.81 -3.85
C LEU A 383 -1.95 -12.18 -4.19
N LEU A 384 -1.15 -12.80 -5.08
CA LEU A 384 0.16 -12.29 -5.48
C LEU A 384 0.10 -11.31 -6.67
N ALA A 385 -0.92 -11.37 -7.52
CA ALA A 385 -1.08 -10.52 -8.70
C ALA A 385 -1.51 -9.06 -8.42
N GLY A 386 -1.67 -8.65 -7.16
CA GLY A 386 -1.97 -7.24 -6.82
C GLY A 386 -3.44 -6.85 -6.87
N VAL A 387 -4.34 -7.84 -6.73
CA VAL A 387 -5.75 -7.56 -6.40
C VAL A 387 -5.79 -6.78 -5.08
N PRO A 388 -6.53 -5.66 -4.98
CA PRO A 388 -6.65 -4.91 -3.73
C PRO A 388 -7.07 -5.86 -2.62
N GLU A 389 -6.31 -5.91 -1.52
CA GLU A 389 -6.47 -6.92 -0.47
C GLU A 389 -7.89 -6.96 0.06
N PRO A 390 -8.68 -7.98 -0.29
CA PRO A 390 -10.04 -8.06 0.18
C PRO A 390 -9.99 -8.78 1.52
N LEU A 391 -10.40 -8.06 2.56
CA LEU A 391 -10.69 -8.65 3.87
C LEU A 391 -11.67 -9.84 3.74
N ALA A 392 -12.57 -9.81 2.77
CA ALA A 392 -13.33 -10.96 2.27
C ALA A 392 -13.69 -10.76 0.77
N VAL A 393 -13.59 -11.83 -0.06
CA VAL A 393 -14.02 -11.89 -1.47
C VAL A 393 -15.17 -12.86 -1.64
N ASN A 394 -16.18 -12.49 -2.42
CA ASN A 394 -17.16 -13.43 -2.95
C ASN A 394 -16.76 -13.90 -4.37
N VAL A 395 -16.30 -15.14 -4.48
CA VAL A 395 -15.73 -15.75 -5.71
C VAL A 395 -16.80 -16.07 -6.78
N TYR A 396 -18.08 -15.82 -6.50
CA TYR A 396 -19.20 -16.04 -7.42
C TYR A 396 -19.98 -14.78 -7.80
N ASP A 397 -19.35 -13.60 -7.77
CA ASP A 397 -19.87 -12.52 -8.63
C ASP A 397 -19.29 -12.68 -10.04
N ALA A 398 -20.15 -13.04 -11.00
CA ALA A 398 -19.82 -13.18 -12.41
C ALA A 398 -19.17 -11.91 -13.02
N GLN A 399 -19.25 -10.76 -12.33
CA GLN A 399 -18.58 -9.52 -12.69
C GLN A 399 -17.05 -9.58 -12.57
N GLN A 400 -16.49 -10.28 -11.58
CA GLN A 400 -15.04 -10.29 -11.34
C GLN A 400 -14.29 -11.22 -12.31
N ARG A 401 -14.91 -12.34 -12.72
CA ARG A 401 -14.35 -13.20 -13.80
C ARG A 401 -14.42 -12.52 -15.17
N ARG A 402 -15.42 -11.67 -15.41
CA ARG A 402 -15.48 -10.82 -16.62
C ARG A 402 -14.36 -9.77 -16.63
N PHE A 403 -14.00 -9.23 -15.47
CA PHE A 403 -12.87 -8.31 -15.32
C PHE A 403 -11.53 -9.01 -15.63
N LEU A 404 -11.24 -10.15 -14.99
CA LEU A 404 -9.99 -10.89 -15.20
C LEU A 404 -9.87 -11.48 -16.63
N ARG A 405 -10.98 -11.92 -17.24
CA ARG A 405 -10.98 -12.38 -18.64
C ARG A 405 -10.85 -11.22 -19.64
N ARG A 406 -11.36 -10.03 -19.33
CA ARG A 406 -11.14 -8.84 -20.17
C ARG A 406 -9.67 -8.41 -20.12
N GLU A 407 -9.05 -8.35 -18.94
CA GLU A 407 -7.63 -7.98 -18.86
C GLU A 407 -6.71 -9.00 -19.57
N ALA A 408 -6.98 -10.30 -19.47
CA ALA A 408 -6.23 -11.31 -20.22
C ALA A 408 -6.47 -11.25 -21.74
N SER A 409 -7.68 -10.87 -22.17
CA SER A 409 -8.02 -10.68 -23.59
C SER A 409 -7.43 -9.38 -24.16
N ASP A 410 -7.38 -8.32 -23.36
CA ASP A 410 -6.84 -7.03 -23.74
C ASP A 410 -5.30 -7.09 -23.78
N ALA A 411 -4.66 -7.90 -22.91
CA ALA A 411 -3.23 -8.19 -22.96
C ALA A 411 -2.82 -9.09 -24.15
N ALA A 412 -3.71 -9.96 -24.62
CA ALA A 412 -3.46 -10.82 -25.77
C ALA A 412 -3.63 -10.11 -27.13
N ASN A 413 -4.38 -8.99 -27.16
CA ASN A 413 -4.60 -8.18 -28.36
C ASN A 413 -3.57 -7.05 -28.55
N VAL A 414 -2.54 -6.99 -27.71
CA VAL A 414 -1.42 -6.01 -27.80
C VAL A 414 -0.10 -6.74 -28.10
N ARG A 415 -0.15 -7.83 -28.88
CA ARG A 415 1.04 -8.43 -29.50
C ARG A 415 0.98 -8.35 -31.01
#